data_AF-A0A2E5EPH3-F1
#
_entry.id   AF-A0A2E5EPH3-F1
#
_cell.length_a   1.000
_cell.length_b   1.000
_cell.length_c   1.000
_cell.angle_alpha   90.00
_cell.angle_beta   90.00
_cell.angle_gamma   90.00
#
_symmetry.space_group_name_H-M   'P 1'
#
loop_
_entity.id
_entity.type
_entity.pdbx_description
1 polymer ?
#
loop_
_entity_poly.entity_id
_entity_poly.type
_entity_poly.pdbx_seq_one_letter_code
_entity_poly.pdbx_strand_id
1 'polypeptide(L)'
;MDDEEFIRNFESLELPYKEWTHCAHVRVAFISLSRHPFDEALSIVCGRIKAFNAHNDVAEGPLPGCNETTAHAFLHIVLTKKPSPRRIRTRFAFVTRS
;
A
#
# COMPACT_ATOMS: atom_id res chain seq x y z
N MET A 1 11.03 13.08 0.47
CA MET A 1 11.06 11.63 0.33
C MET A 1 10.09 11.20 -0.75
N ASP A 2 10.61 10.61 -1.82
CA ASP A 2 9.77 10.02 -2.87
C ASP A 2 9.10 8.71 -2.40
N ASP A 3 8.26 8.11 -3.26
CA ASP A 3 7.46 6.92 -2.88
C ASP A 3 8.31 5.68 -2.62
N GLU A 4 9.42 5.52 -3.35
CA GLU A 4 10.33 4.37 -3.22
C GLU A 4 11.18 4.48 -1.95
N GLU A 5 11.70 5.67 -1.67
CA GLU A 5 12.41 5.96 -0.43
C GLU A 5 11.48 5.79 0.79
N PHE A 6 10.23 6.25 0.67
CA PHE A 6 9.25 6.14 1.74
C PHE A 6 8.87 4.69 2.06
N ILE A 7 8.52 3.91 1.03
CA ILE A 7 8.11 2.52 1.28
C ILE A 7 9.28 1.69 1.77
N ARG A 8 10.50 1.92 1.27
CA ARG A 8 11.71 1.25 1.77
C ARG A 8 11.94 1.53 3.25
N ASN A 9 11.91 2.81 3.65
CA ASN A 9 12.14 3.19 5.04
C ASN A 9 11.02 2.67 5.97
N PHE A 10 9.78 2.61 5.49
CA PHE A 10 8.69 1.98 6.24
C PHE A 10 8.90 0.47 6.40
N GLU A 11 9.26 -0.22 5.31
CA GLU A 11 9.48 -1.67 5.31
C GLU A 11 10.71 -2.10 6.12
N SER A 12 11.75 -1.25 6.18
CA SER A 12 12.94 -1.43 7.02
C SER A 12 12.77 -0.98 8.47
N LEU A 13 11.60 -0.44 8.85
CA LEU A 13 11.30 0.12 10.17
C LEU A 13 12.14 1.35 10.54
N GLU A 14 12.74 2.02 9.56
CA GLU A 14 13.59 3.21 9.75
C GLU A 14 12.83 4.52 9.52
N LEU A 15 11.56 4.46 9.10
CA LEU A 15 10.71 5.63 8.97
C LEU A 15 10.55 6.31 10.35
N PRO A 16 10.88 7.60 10.51
CA PRO A 16 10.69 8.29 11.78
C PRO A 16 9.21 8.29 12.20
N TYR A 17 8.91 7.94 13.46
CA TYR A 17 7.52 7.84 13.93
C TYR A 17 6.68 9.11 13.72
N LYS A 18 7.29 10.30 13.81
CA LYS A 18 6.64 11.58 13.50
C LYS A 18 6.08 11.68 12.08
N GLU A 19 6.59 10.87 11.15
CA GLU A 19 6.14 10.79 9.76
C GLU A 19 5.03 9.74 9.56
N TRP A 20 4.77 8.90 10.56
CA TRP A 20 3.73 7.88 10.57
C TRP A 20 2.34 8.46 10.84
N THR A 21 1.86 9.27 9.89
CA THR A 21 0.60 10.01 9.94
C THR A 21 -0.52 9.30 9.16
N HIS A 22 -1.76 9.78 9.22
CA HIS A 22 -2.85 9.25 8.36
C HIS A 22 -2.53 9.34 6.87
N CYS A 23 -1.85 10.40 6.42
CA CYS A 23 -1.37 10.50 5.04
C CYS A 23 -0.37 9.39 4.69
N ALA A 24 0.49 9.01 5.63
CA ALA A 24 1.42 7.90 5.48
C ALA A 24 0.70 6.56 5.29
N HIS A 25 -0.38 6.31 6.06
CA HIS A 25 -1.21 5.11 5.90
C HIS A 25 -1.83 5.01 4.50
N VAL A 26 -2.40 6.11 3.98
CA VAL A 26 -2.98 6.16 2.63
C VAL A 26 -1.91 5.93 1.56
N ARG A 27 -0.71 6.51 1.76
CA ARG A 27 0.41 6.35 0.84
C ARG A 27 0.89 4.90 0.77
N VAL A 28 1.09 4.23 1.91
CA VAL A 28 1.43 2.80 1.96
C VAL A 28 0.36 1.98 1.23
N ALA A 29 -0.92 2.21 1.52
CA ALA A 29 -2.02 1.52 0.85
C ALA A 29 -2.00 1.69 -0.68
N PHE A 30 -1.76 2.91 -1.18
CA PHE A 30 -1.66 3.19 -2.61
C PHE A 30 -0.48 2.48 -3.28
N ILE A 31 0.69 2.50 -2.65
CA ILE A 31 1.90 1.85 -3.17
C ILE A 31 1.70 0.33 -3.19
N SER A 32 1.20 -0.27 -2.11
CA SER A 32 0.95 -1.72 -2.03
C SER A 32 -0.08 -2.19 -3.05
N LEU A 33 -1.20 -1.48 -3.21
CA LEU A 33 -2.20 -1.75 -4.27
C LEU A 33 -1.71 -1.45 -5.69
N SER A 34 -0.52 -0.86 -5.83
CA SER A 34 0.17 -0.69 -7.12
C SER A 34 1.11 -1.80 -7.48
N ARG A 35 1.46 -2.64 -6.52
CA ARG A 35 2.39 -3.75 -6.71
C ARG A 35 1.72 -5.11 -6.59
N HIS A 36 0.64 -5.20 -5.80
CA HIS A 36 0.00 -6.47 -5.44
C HIS A 36 -1.52 -6.44 -5.65
N PRO A 37 -2.18 -7.60 -5.85
CA PRO A 37 -3.62 -7.76 -5.71
C PRO A 37 -4.11 -7.37 -4.32
N PHE A 38 -5.42 -7.10 -4.18
CA PHE A 38 -6.01 -6.56 -2.94
C PHE A 38 -5.70 -7.41 -1.69
N ASP A 39 -5.97 -8.71 -1.73
CA ASP A 39 -5.81 -9.59 -0.55
C ASP A 39 -4.34 -9.67 -0.09
N GLU A 40 -3.42 -9.70 -1.06
CA GLU A 40 -1.98 -9.71 -0.79
C GLU A 40 -1.52 -8.35 -0.24
N ALA A 41 -1.96 -7.24 -0.85
CA ALA A 41 -1.66 -5.90 -0.36
C ALA A 41 -2.16 -5.69 1.07
N LEU A 42 -3.39 -6.15 1.37
CA LEU A 42 -3.97 -6.06 2.71
C LEU A 42 -3.13 -6.83 3.73
N SER A 43 -2.77 -8.08 3.42
CA SER A 43 -1.94 -8.92 4.29
C SER A 43 -0.57 -8.28 4.57
N ILE A 44 0.10 -7.80 3.52
CA ILE A 44 1.41 -7.13 3.63
C ILE A 44 1.31 -5.87 4.50
N VAL A 45 0.36 -4.98 4.20
CA VAL A 45 0.22 -3.72 4.91
C VAL A 45 -0.11 -3.95 6.39
N CYS A 46 -1.08 -4.81 6.69
CA CYS A 46 -1.44 -5.11 8.08
C CYS A 46 -0.26 -5.70 8.87
N GLY A 47 0.47 -6.65 8.29
CA GLY A 47 1.66 -7.23 8.92
C GLY A 47 2.74 -6.20 9.21
N ARG A 48 3.00 -5.29 8.26
CA ARG A 48 4.03 -4.26 8.38
C ARG A 48 3.66 -3.16 9.37
N ILE A 49 2.40 -2.73 9.40
CA ILE A 49 1.93 -1.75 10.40
C ILE A 49 2.07 -2.32 11.81
N LYS A 50 1.72 -3.60 12.01
CA LYS A 50 1.90 -4.29 13.30
C LYS A 50 3.38 -4.30 13.73
N ALA A 51 4.28 -4.68 12.81
CA ALA A 51 5.72 -4.69 13.07
C ALA A 51 6.27 -3.27 13.36
N PHE A 52 5.84 -2.27 12.60
CA PHE A 52 6.26 -0.88 12.77
C PHE A 52 5.80 -0.28 14.10
N ASN A 53 4.56 -0.53 14.49
CA ASN A 53 4.05 -0.07 15.79
C ASN A 53 4.78 -0.75 16.95
N ALA A 54 5.06 -2.06 16.85
CA ALA A 54 5.83 -2.79 17.85
C ALA A 54 7.26 -2.26 17.98
N HIS A 55 7.92 -1.89 16.87
CA HIS A 55 9.27 -1.31 16.87
C HIS A 55 9.33 0.07 17.54
N ASN A 56 8.24 0.84 17.50
CA ASN A 56 8.17 2.20 18.05
C ASN A 56 7.55 2.25 19.45
N ASP A 57 7.47 1.11 20.16
CA ASP A 57 6.90 0.98 21.52
C ASP A 57 5.49 1.58 21.65
N VAL A 58 4.71 1.56 20.57
CA VAL A 58 3.33 2.02 20.57
C VAL A 58 2.50 0.95 21.27
N ALA A 59 2.18 1.19 22.55
CA ALA A 59 1.35 0.30 23.34
C ALA A 59 0.03 -0.01 22.62
N GLU A 60 -0.36 -1.29 22.61
CA GLU A 60 -1.70 -1.70 22.20
C GLU A 60 -2.73 -1.09 23.17
N GLY A 61 -3.32 0.03 22.78
CA GLY A 61 -4.47 0.60 23.49
C GLY A 61 -5.74 -0.27 23.28
N PRO A 62 -6.88 0.09 23.90
CA PRO A 62 -8.16 -0.61 23.70
C PRO A 62 -8.64 -0.64 22.23
N LEU A 63 -7.98 0.13 21.35
CA LEU A 63 -7.93 -0.13 19.91
C LEU A 63 -6.44 -0.33 19.54
N PRO A 64 -5.98 -1.57 19.28
CA PRO A 64 -4.56 -1.87 19.09
C PRO A 64 -4.08 -1.54 17.67
N GLY A 65 -2.75 -1.62 17.48
CA GLY A 65 -2.03 -1.34 16.23
C GLY A 65 -2.62 -2.01 14.98
N CYS A 66 -2.41 -1.35 13.84
CA CYS A 66 -3.24 -1.50 12.63
C CYS A 66 -4.74 -1.48 13.00
N ASN A 67 -5.35 -0.30 12.95
CA ASN A 67 -6.80 -0.26 12.90
C ASN A 67 -7.22 -0.84 11.56
N GLU A 68 -7.45 -2.16 11.52
CA GLU A 68 -7.81 -2.92 10.33
C GLU A 68 -8.98 -2.26 9.61
N THR A 69 -9.89 -1.59 10.34
CA THR A 69 -10.98 -0.78 9.78
C THR A 69 -10.49 0.44 9.00
N THR A 70 -9.52 1.20 9.54
CA THR A 70 -8.93 2.36 8.85
C THR A 70 -8.07 1.93 7.66
N ALA A 71 -7.30 0.85 7.81
CA ALA A 71 -6.53 0.27 6.71
C ALA A 71 -7.47 -0.23 5.60
N HIS A 72 -8.51 -1.01 5.93
CA HIS A 72 -9.53 -1.44 4.97
C HIS A 72 -10.21 -0.25 4.29
N ALA A 73 -10.67 0.73 5.06
CA ALA A 73 -11.38 1.89 4.53
C ALA A 73 -10.50 2.64 3.50
N PHE A 74 -9.23 2.86 3.82
CA PHE A 74 -8.32 3.51 2.88
C PHE A 74 -7.98 2.65 1.66
N LEU A 75 -7.73 1.34 1.83
CA LEU A 75 -7.51 0.44 0.69
C LEU A 75 -8.73 0.41 -0.24
N HIS A 76 -9.95 0.36 0.28
CA HIS A 76 -11.18 0.40 -0.54
C HIS A 76 -11.38 1.74 -1.24
N ILE A 77 -11.15 2.87 -0.55
CA ILE A 77 -11.24 4.20 -1.17
C ILE A 77 -10.19 4.34 -2.29
N VAL A 78 -8.96 3.87 -2.08
CA VAL A 78 -7.90 3.94 -3.08
C VAL A 78 -8.20 3.02 -4.27
N LEU A 79 -8.60 1.78 -4.03
CA LEU A 79 -8.96 0.82 -5.08
C LEU A 79 -10.08 1.36 -5.98
N THR A 80 -11.11 1.98 -5.39
CA THR A 80 -12.24 2.55 -6.15
C THR A 80 -11.88 3.77 -7.00
N LYS A 81 -10.82 4.51 -6.64
CA LYS A 81 -10.36 5.68 -7.38
C LYS A 81 -9.22 5.39 -8.35
N LYS A 82 -8.53 4.26 -8.18
CA LYS A 82 -7.43 3.89 -9.06
C LYS A 82 -7.96 3.51 -10.45
N PRO A 83 -7.45 4.12 -11.54
CA PRO A 83 -7.83 3.70 -12.87
C PRO A 83 -7.36 2.26 -13.10
N SER A 84 -8.27 1.42 -13.61
CA SER A 84 -7.94 0.06 -14.04
C SER A 84 -6.75 0.11 -15.00
N PRO A 85 -5.74 -0.78 -14.85
CA PRO A 85 -4.61 -0.81 -15.77
C PRO A 85 -5.14 -0.96 -17.19
N ARG A 86 -4.86 0.03 -18.05
CA ARG A 86 -5.27 0.01 -19.45
C ARG A 86 -4.70 -1.27 -20.07
N ARG A 87 -5.60 -2.18 -20.45
CA ARG A 87 -5.25 -3.36 -21.26
C ARG A 87 -4.67 -2.84 -22.58
N ILE A 88 -3.36 -2.89 -22.75
CA ILE A 88 -2.73 -2.62 -24.04
C ILE A 88 -3.20 -3.72 -24.98
N ARG A 89 -4.21 -3.44 -25.81
CA ARG A 89 -4.57 -4.30 -26.93
C ARG A 89 -3.48 -4.16 -27.98
N THR A 90 -2.51 -5.05 -27.97
CA THR A 90 -1.59 -5.21 -29.10
C THR A 90 -2.41 -5.62 -30.32
N ARG A 91 -2.70 -4.67 -31.22
CA ARG A 91 -3.21 -4.98 -32.55
C ARG A 91 -2.03 -5.54 -33.35
N PHE A 92 -1.92 -6.86 -33.43
CA PHE A 92 -1.13 -7.49 -34.48
C PHE A 92 -1.81 -7.19 -35.81
N ALA A 93 -1.24 -6.28 -36.58
CA ALA A 93 -1.59 -6.13 -37.99
C ALA A 93 -0.99 -7.32 -38.74
N PHE A 94 -1.85 -8.27 -39.14
CA PHE A 94 -1.46 -9.33 -40.06
C PHE A 94 -1.22 -8.69 -41.43
N VAL A 95 0.04 -8.52 -41.80
CA VAL A 95 0.42 -8.16 -43.17
C VAL A 95 0.31 -9.43 -43.99
N THR A 96 -0.75 -9.53 -44.79
CA THR A 96 -0.84 -10.50 -45.89
C THR A 96 0.13 -10.06 -46.98
N ARG A 97 1.15 -10.88 -47.26
CA ARG A 97 1.88 -10.82 -48.54
C ARG A 97 1.39 -11.96 -49.43
N SER A 98 1.20 -11.57 -50.69
CA SER A 98 0.70 -12.30 -51.85
C SER A 98 1.51 -13.53 -52.24
#